data_AF-A0A419EIU1-F1
#
_entry.id   AF-A0A419EIU1-F1
#
_cell.length_a   1.000
_cell.length_b   1.000
_cell.length_c   1.000
_cell.angle_alpha   90.00
_cell.angle_beta   90.00
_cell.angle_gamma   90.00
#
_symmetry.space_group_name_H-M   'P 1'
#
loop_
_entity.id
_entity.type
_entity.pdbx_description
1 polymer ?
#
loop_
_entity_poly.entity_id
_entity_poly.type
_entity_poly.pdbx_seq_one_letter_code
_entity_poly.pdbx_strand_id
1 'polypeptide(L)'
;MTGSISLSRYFGSLRAETEAPWLPQAYLPPRLFGQMTEPRSILVTGDEGSGKTALELYLKDHATQKLLRLLTVSWRPALPEEDLSSGQVAELFISQAMDSLSFAFLQRIVREPALYENAPVWARDLMHWFVQAFLRGDRQYHLSRLADGIAAGGLEIVTRILNDPPRDVFSRDSLPSSILSHLTSAIKALELEGIWIFVDGLDTLFRVSPERLEKFIANFFSTLDLFEEDTFAFKVIISSELEARLLKTRGVLTRRFSTHQLRWGEEELMSLTEKRIALSTQRDDFSLSRFCKDSEWLKWLRKYAGLSPRGWLELTRPILIAYLEKRKPLIESEWLDAYRQSPPPLRLDLEAGRVFIGWGEVAVAGIGYKLLRYLYENRNRPCTKSELYYRAHKGLNHEPRSKEDAGWEDVAVWDGPLDTALYRLRQTVEWDTRDGVAPLYIISERGKGQIRLENTM
;
A
#
# COMPACT_ATOMS: atom_id res chain seq x y z
N MET A 1 2.02 34.16 -11.95
CA MET A 1 2.71 33.14 -11.14
C MET A 1 1.72 32.42 -10.21
N THR A 2 0.72 31.73 -10.77
CA THR A 2 -0.40 31.11 -9.99
C THR A 2 -0.57 29.61 -10.25
N GLY A 3 0.33 28.96 -11.00
CA GLY A 3 0.20 27.56 -11.42
C GLY A 3 0.95 26.51 -10.60
N SER A 4 2.00 26.87 -9.84
CA SER A 4 2.83 25.86 -9.15
C SER A 4 2.22 25.35 -7.84
N ILE A 5 1.25 26.06 -7.27
CA ILE A 5 0.68 25.79 -5.94
C ILE A 5 -0.27 24.58 -5.94
N SER A 6 -0.74 24.11 -7.11
CA SER A 6 -1.65 22.97 -7.23
C SER A 6 -0.94 21.63 -7.44
N LEU A 7 0.05 21.57 -8.34
CA LEU A 7 0.71 20.29 -8.69
C LEU A 7 1.42 19.63 -7.51
N SER A 8 2.10 20.39 -6.66
CA SER A 8 2.76 19.85 -5.47
C SER A 8 1.76 19.22 -4.49
N ARG A 9 0.54 19.76 -4.43
CA ARG A 9 -0.55 19.21 -3.60
C ARG A 9 -1.10 17.90 -4.17
N TYR A 10 -1.33 17.83 -5.48
CA TYR A 10 -1.99 16.67 -6.11
C TYR A 10 -1.04 15.62 -6.68
N PHE A 11 0.25 15.90 -6.85
CA PHE A 11 1.24 14.94 -7.39
C PHE A 11 2.53 14.90 -6.56
N GLY A 12 2.59 15.61 -5.43
CA GLY A 12 3.79 15.69 -4.61
C GLY A 12 4.06 14.43 -3.79
N SER A 13 3.13 14.07 -2.89
CA SER A 13 3.34 12.99 -1.92
C SER A 13 3.02 11.61 -2.48
N LEU A 14 1.93 11.49 -3.24
CA LEU A 14 1.34 10.22 -3.67
C LEU A 14 1.09 9.26 -2.48
N ARG A 15 0.86 9.83 -1.29
CA ARG A 15 0.58 9.15 -0.03
C ARG A 15 -0.82 9.50 0.42
N ALA A 16 -1.69 8.50 0.49
CA ALA A 16 -3.11 8.71 0.76
C ALA A 16 -3.36 9.40 2.10
N GLU A 17 -2.51 9.14 3.10
CA GLU A 17 -2.58 9.74 4.45
C GLU A 17 -2.36 11.25 4.42
N THR A 18 -1.47 11.73 3.53
CA THR A 18 -1.20 13.16 3.35
C THR A 18 -2.27 13.83 2.46
N GLU A 19 -2.92 13.04 1.61
CA GLU A 19 -3.88 13.49 0.60
C GLU A 19 -5.34 13.41 1.05
N ALA A 20 -5.58 12.84 2.23
CA ALA A 20 -6.90 12.59 2.82
C ALA A 20 -7.91 13.76 2.68
N PRO A 21 -7.54 15.05 2.84
CA PRO A 21 -8.50 16.15 2.74
C PRO A 21 -9.18 16.32 1.36
N TRP A 22 -8.57 15.83 0.29
CA TRP A 22 -9.09 15.99 -1.08
C TRP A 22 -9.19 14.67 -1.84
N LEU A 23 -8.52 13.61 -1.38
CA LEU A 23 -8.52 12.29 -2.02
C LEU A 23 -9.93 11.75 -2.33
N PRO A 24 -10.97 11.92 -1.48
CA PRO A 24 -12.32 11.44 -1.81
C PRO A 24 -12.89 12.02 -3.12
N GLN A 25 -12.47 13.23 -3.51
CA GLN A 25 -12.90 13.85 -4.76
C GLN A 25 -12.25 13.18 -5.97
N ALA A 26 -11.02 12.66 -5.83
CA ALA A 26 -10.26 12.01 -6.90
C ALA A 26 -10.40 10.49 -6.90
N TYR A 27 -10.94 9.91 -5.83
CA TYR A 27 -11.01 8.47 -5.65
C TYR A 27 -11.97 7.85 -6.67
N LEU A 28 -11.58 6.67 -7.17
CA LEU A 28 -12.42 5.78 -7.94
C LEU A 28 -12.46 4.44 -7.20
N PRO A 29 -13.64 3.94 -6.80
CA PRO A 29 -13.75 2.68 -6.10
C PRO A 29 -13.34 1.51 -7.00
N PRO A 30 -12.61 0.50 -6.48
CA PRO A 30 -12.23 -0.68 -7.25
C PRO A 30 -13.43 -1.59 -7.57
N ARG A 31 -13.27 -2.53 -8.53
CA ARG A 31 -14.34 -3.39 -9.10
C ARG A 31 -15.17 -4.22 -8.11
N LEU A 32 -14.78 -4.34 -6.86
CA LEU A 32 -15.50 -5.10 -5.83
C LEU A 32 -15.76 -4.27 -4.57
N PHE A 33 -15.70 -2.95 -4.66
CA PHE A 33 -15.88 -2.07 -3.51
C PHE A 33 -17.20 -2.33 -2.76
N GLY A 34 -18.31 -2.55 -3.48
CA GLY A 34 -19.61 -2.86 -2.87
C GLY A 34 -19.61 -4.13 -2.01
N GLN A 35 -18.79 -5.12 -2.35
CA GLN A 35 -18.63 -6.34 -1.53
C GLN A 35 -17.75 -6.08 -0.30
N MET A 36 -16.78 -5.17 -0.42
CA MET A 36 -15.91 -4.77 0.69
C MET A 36 -16.66 -3.98 1.77
N THR A 37 -17.74 -3.30 1.37
CA THR A 37 -18.62 -2.55 2.29
C THR A 37 -19.68 -3.40 2.97
N GLU A 38 -19.77 -4.70 2.69
CA GLU A 38 -20.68 -5.59 3.40
C GLU A 38 -20.31 -5.68 4.89
N PRO A 39 -21.27 -5.99 5.79
CA PRO A 39 -21.04 -6.06 7.23
C PRO A 39 -20.24 -7.31 7.66
N ARG A 40 -19.54 -7.95 6.71
CA ARG A 40 -18.69 -9.13 6.94
C ARG A 40 -17.23 -8.74 7.11
N SER A 41 -16.49 -9.62 7.79
CA SER A 41 -15.05 -9.53 7.85
C SER A 41 -14.44 -9.78 6.47
N ILE A 42 -13.50 -8.93 6.05
CA ILE A 42 -12.84 -9.02 4.75
C ILE A 42 -11.32 -9.01 4.89
N LEU A 43 -10.67 -9.70 3.97
CA LEU A 43 -9.23 -9.63 3.76
C LEU A 43 -8.98 -9.06 2.36
N VAL A 44 -8.39 -7.88 2.29
CA VAL A 44 -7.98 -7.27 1.02
C VAL A 44 -6.47 -7.36 0.87
N THR A 45 -6.02 -7.89 -0.26
CA THR A 45 -4.59 -8.02 -0.56
C THR A 45 -4.22 -7.17 -1.76
N GLY A 46 -3.00 -6.63 -1.79
CA GLY A 46 -2.54 -5.86 -2.94
C GLY A 46 -1.05 -5.53 -2.87
N ASP A 47 -0.45 -5.30 -4.03
CA ASP A 47 0.98 -4.99 -4.12
C ASP A 47 1.30 -3.59 -3.59
N GLU A 48 2.59 -3.25 -3.51
CA GLU A 48 3.00 -1.87 -3.27
C GLU A 48 2.40 -0.93 -4.32
N GLY A 49 1.98 0.28 -3.91
CA GLY A 49 1.42 1.27 -4.84
C GLY A 49 0.00 0.98 -5.36
N SER A 50 -0.60 -0.17 -5.01
CA SER A 50 -1.95 -0.57 -5.43
C SER A 50 -3.10 0.29 -4.86
N GLY A 51 -2.82 1.23 -3.95
CA GLY A 51 -3.84 2.09 -3.36
C GLY A 51 -4.53 1.53 -2.11
N LYS A 52 -3.93 0.54 -1.43
CA LYS A 52 -4.45 -0.05 -0.18
C LYS A 52 -4.86 1.00 0.87
N THR A 53 -3.98 1.96 1.18
CA THR A 53 -4.30 3.02 2.14
C THR A 53 -5.45 3.91 1.65
N ALA A 54 -5.50 4.22 0.35
CA ALA A 54 -6.60 5.01 -0.21
C ALA A 54 -7.94 4.27 -0.07
N LEU A 55 -7.96 2.96 -0.30
CA LEU A 55 -9.11 2.11 -0.05
C LEU A 55 -9.50 2.10 1.43
N GLU A 56 -8.55 1.95 2.35
CA GLU A 56 -8.82 1.95 3.79
C GLU A 56 -9.46 3.27 4.24
N LEU A 57 -8.88 4.41 3.84
CA LEU A 57 -9.40 5.73 4.17
C LEU A 57 -10.80 5.93 3.59
N TYR A 58 -11.04 5.46 2.37
CA TYR A 58 -12.35 5.58 1.73
C TYR A 58 -13.40 4.65 2.37
N LEU A 59 -13.02 3.43 2.80
CA LEU A 59 -13.88 2.55 3.59
C LEU A 59 -14.24 3.18 4.94
N LYS A 60 -13.26 3.80 5.63
CA LYS A 60 -13.50 4.53 6.89
C LYS A 60 -14.45 5.71 6.68
N ASP A 61 -14.23 6.52 5.64
CA ASP A 61 -15.12 7.63 5.30
C ASP A 61 -16.54 7.12 5.03
N HIS A 62 -16.67 6.15 4.12
CA HIS A 62 -17.96 5.53 3.77
C HIS A 62 -18.71 4.95 4.99
N ALA A 63 -17.99 4.29 5.92
CA ALA A 63 -18.56 3.74 7.14
C ALA A 63 -19.12 4.82 8.09
N THR A 64 -18.51 6.00 8.12
CA THR A 64 -18.92 7.12 8.99
C THR A 64 -19.98 8.03 8.38
N GLN A 65 -20.19 7.95 7.07
CA GLN A 65 -21.24 8.71 6.40
C GLN A 65 -22.63 8.31 6.93
N LYS A 66 -23.59 9.25 6.81
CA LYS A 66 -24.97 9.09 7.32
C LYS A 66 -25.71 7.83 6.83
N LEU A 67 -25.22 7.21 5.76
CA LEU A 67 -25.81 6.03 5.14
C LEU A 67 -25.56 4.72 5.91
N LEU A 68 -24.46 4.60 6.67
CA LEU A 68 -24.13 3.37 7.41
C LEU A 68 -23.90 3.62 8.92
N ARG A 69 -23.58 4.85 9.35
CA ARG A 69 -23.34 5.23 10.77
C ARG A 69 -22.64 4.14 11.61
N LEU A 70 -21.49 3.65 11.14
CA LEU A 70 -20.73 2.61 11.83
C LEU A 70 -19.72 3.20 12.81
N LEU A 71 -19.40 2.45 13.87
CA LEU A 71 -18.25 2.74 14.71
C LEU A 71 -16.98 2.17 14.07
N THR A 72 -16.12 3.04 13.57
CA THR A 72 -14.83 2.65 12.97
C THR A 72 -13.73 2.65 14.01
N VAL A 73 -13.04 1.51 14.16
CA VAL A 73 -11.91 1.32 15.07
C VAL A 73 -10.64 1.12 14.26
N SER A 74 -9.56 1.81 14.60
CA SER A 74 -8.23 1.51 14.07
C SER A 74 -7.44 0.74 15.13
N TRP A 75 -7.20 -0.53 14.89
CA TRP A 75 -6.46 -1.41 15.79
C TRP A 75 -5.09 -1.75 15.20
N ARG A 76 -4.04 -1.45 15.96
CA ARG A 76 -2.66 -1.84 15.63
C ARG A 76 -2.22 -2.89 16.64
N PRO A 77 -2.16 -4.17 16.25
CA PRO A 77 -1.84 -5.22 17.20
C PRO A 77 -0.38 -5.11 17.68
N ALA A 78 -0.19 -5.35 18.96
CA ALA A 78 1.14 -5.56 19.53
C ALA A 78 1.41 -7.05 19.62
N LEU A 79 2.54 -7.49 19.04
CA LEU A 79 3.00 -8.87 19.16
C LEU A 79 3.49 -9.12 20.60
N PRO A 80 3.12 -10.25 21.24
CA PRO A 80 3.68 -10.60 22.54
C PRO A 80 5.20 -10.83 22.42
N GLU A 81 5.94 -10.45 23.47
CA GLU A 81 7.39 -10.69 23.55
C GLU A 81 7.70 -12.17 23.85
N GLU A 82 6.79 -12.83 24.57
CA GLU A 82 6.88 -14.23 25.02
C GLU A 82 6.10 -15.18 24.11
N ASP A 83 6.53 -16.44 24.05
CA ASP A 83 5.81 -17.52 23.37
C ASP A 83 4.59 -17.94 24.20
N LEU A 84 3.44 -17.34 23.87
CA LEU A 84 2.15 -17.65 24.47
C LEU A 84 1.49 -18.86 23.79
N SER A 85 0.68 -19.61 24.55
CA SER A 85 -0.19 -20.65 23.98
C SER A 85 -1.28 -20.03 23.10
N SER A 86 -1.82 -20.79 22.13
CA SER A 86 -2.83 -20.27 21.18
C SER A 86 -4.05 -19.62 21.86
N GLY A 87 -4.49 -20.12 23.02
CA GLY A 87 -5.61 -19.52 23.77
C GLY A 87 -5.25 -18.17 24.40
N GLN A 88 -4.09 -18.07 25.04
CA GLN A 88 -3.61 -16.82 25.63
C GLN A 88 -3.36 -15.73 24.58
N VAL A 89 -2.90 -16.14 23.39
CA VAL A 89 -2.72 -15.27 22.24
C VAL A 89 -4.08 -14.67 21.80
N ALA A 90 -5.12 -15.50 21.70
CA ALA A 90 -6.46 -15.05 21.34
C ALA A 90 -7.05 -14.06 22.36
N GLU A 91 -6.94 -14.38 23.66
CA GLU A 91 -7.41 -13.50 24.74
C GLU A 91 -6.70 -12.14 24.73
N LEU A 92 -5.37 -12.14 24.53
CA LEU A 92 -4.60 -10.90 24.41
C LEU A 92 -5.13 -10.04 23.25
N PHE A 93 -5.45 -10.62 22.11
CA PHE A 93 -5.96 -9.87 20.96
C PHE A 93 -7.36 -9.34 21.12
N ILE A 94 -8.26 -10.16 21.68
CA ILE A 94 -9.59 -9.68 22.04
C ILE A 94 -9.44 -8.47 22.95
N SER A 95 -8.58 -8.56 23.97
CA SER A 95 -8.37 -7.43 24.88
C SER A 95 -7.77 -6.20 24.20
N GLN A 96 -6.80 -6.33 23.30
CA GLN A 96 -6.24 -5.20 22.55
C GLN A 96 -7.25 -4.57 21.59
N ALA A 97 -8.09 -5.39 20.95
CA ALA A 97 -9.16 -4.92 20.07
C ALA A 97 -10.26 -4.20 20.86
N MET A 98 -10.67 -4.74 22.03
CA MET A 98 -11.64 -4.10 22.92
C MET A 98 -11.13 -2.78 23.51
N ASP A 99 -9.83 -2.69 23.83
CA ASP A 99 -9.19 -1.45 24.26
C ASP A 99 -9.28 -0.38 23.15
N SER A 100 -8.90 -0.74 21.92
CA SER A 100 -9.00 0.14 20.75
C SER A 100 -10.44 0.58 20.48
N LEU A 101 -11.40 -0.33 20.62
CA LEU A 101 -12.83 -0.06 20.47
C LEU A 101 -13.34 0.89 21.56
N SER A 102 -12.93 0.69 22.81
CA SER A 102 -13.27 1.57 23.93
C SER A 102 -12.82 3.00 23.66
N PHE A 103 -11.57 3.18 23.20
CA PHE A 103 -11.05 4.49 22.86
C PHE A 103 -11.78 5.11 21.65
N ALA A 104 -12.05 4.34 20.60
CA ALA A 104 -12.80 4.81 19.43
C ALA A 104 -14.23 5.24 19.79
N PHE A 105 -14.88 4.54 20.71
CA PHE A 105 -16.18 4.92 21.23
C PHE A 105 -16.14 6.26 21.99
N LEU A 106 -15.12 6.49 22.83
CA LEU A 106 -14.94 7.78 23.48
C LEU A 106 -14.73 8.91 22.45
N GLN A 107 -13.90 8.68 21.42
CA GLN A 107 -13.73 9.64 20.32
C GLN A 107 -15.06 9.96 19.62
N ARG A 108 -15.93 8.96 19.46
CA ARG A 108 -17.25 9.12 18.87
C ARG A 108 -18.17 9.99 19.74
N ILE A 109 -18.21 9.74 21.06
CA ILE A 109 -19.00 10.54 22.01
C ILE A 109 -18.55 12.00 22.02
N VAL A 110 -17.23 12.24 22.02
CA VAL A 110 -16.71 13.62 22.06
C VAL A 110 -17.20 14.42 20.86
N ARG A 111 -17.32 13.79 19.68
CA ARG A 111 -17.82 14.41 18.45
C ARG A 111 -19.35 14.49 18.37
N GLU A 112 -20.05 13.48 18.87
CA GLU A 112 -21.51 13.35 18.80
C GLU A 112 -22.09 12.96 20.18
N PRO A 113 -22.12 13.88 21.16
CA PRO A 113 -22.54 13.58 22.53
C PRO A 113 -23.98 13.07 22.63
N ALA A 114 -24.86 13.57 21.75
CA ALA A 114 -26.26 13.18 21.68
C ALA A 114 -26.47 11.68 21.46
N LEU A 115 -25.52 10.97 20.83
CA LEU A 115 -25.59 9.50 20.70
C LEU A 115 -25.69 8.85 22.07
N TYR A 116 -24.81 9.24 22.99
CA TYR A 116 -24.78 8.68 24.34
C TYR A 116 -25.94 9.19 25.18
N GLU A 117 -26.28 10.48 25.10
CA GLU A 117 -27.32 11.06 25.95
C GLU A 117 -28.71 10.50 25.65
N ASN A 118 -29.03 10.30 24.36
CA ASN A 118 -30.33 9.78 23.93
C ASN A 118 -30.45 8.26 24.04
N ALA A 119 -29.34 7.56 24.29
CA ALA A 119 -29.37 6.11 24.40
C ALA A 119 -30.16 5.64 25.63
N PRO A 120 -30.83 4.48 25.55
CA PRO A 120 -31.45 3.84 26.69
C PRO A 120 -30.47 3.64 27.85
N VAL A 121 -30.95 3.72 29.09
CA VAL A 121 -30.12 3.63 30.30
C VAL A 121 -29.26 2.36 30.30
N TRP A 122 -29.81 1.21 29.94
CA TRP A 122 -29.07 -0.05 29.90
C TRP A 122 -27.89 -0.04 28.92
N ALA A 123 -28.03 0.65 27.78
CA ALA A 123 -26.97 0.75 26.77
C ALA A 123 -25.85 1.66 27.28
N ARG A 124 -26.21 2.76 27.95
CA ARG A 124 -25.23 3.66 28.60
C ARG A 124 -24.47 2.93 29.71
N ASP A 125 -25.20 2.23 30.58
CA ASP A 125 -24.61 1.45 31.67
C ASP A 125 -23.64 0.39 31.13
N LEU A 126 -24.02 -0.34 30.06
CA LEU A 126 -23.14 -1.31 29.41
C LEU A 126 -21.91 -0.66 28.81
N MET A 127 -22.05 0.44 28.08
CA MET A 127 -20.92 1.10 27.43
C MET A 127 -19.98 1.76 28.44
N HIS A 128 -20.50 2.29 29.55
CA HIS A 128 -19.70 2.78 30.66
C HIS A 128 -18.90 1.65 31.30
N TRP A 129 -19.54 0.52 31.60
CA TRP A 129 -18.87 -0.69 32.08
C TRP A 129 -17.80 -1.17 31.09
N PHE A 130 -18.12 -1.23 29.80
CA PHE A 130 -17.23 -1.71 28.75
C PHE A 130 -15.95 -0.88 28.67
N VAL A 131 -16.08 0.46 28.64
CA VAL A 131 -14.92 1.37 28.63
C VAL A 131 -14.07 1.16 29.89
N GLN A 132 -14.69 1.06 31.07
CA GLN A 132 -13.97 0.88 32.32
C GLN A 132 -13.27 -0.49 32.42
N ALA A 133 -13.85 -1.52 31.81
CA ALA A 133 -13.29 -2.88 31.82
C ALA A 133 -12.13 -3.05 30.84
N PHE A 134 -12.19 -2.42 29.66
CA PHE A 134 -11.26 -2.70 28.56
C PHE A 134 -10.28 -1.57 28.22
N LEU A 135 -10.59 -0.31 28.52
CA LEU A 135 -9.67 0.79 28.25
C LEU A 135 -8.42 0.68 29.12
N ARG A 136 -7.27 0.46 28.49
CA ARG A 136 -5.97 0.32 29.16
C ARG A 136 -5.23 1.64 29.18
N GLY A 137 -4.32 1.79 30.15
CA GLY A 137 -3.44 2.95 30.27
C GLY A 137 -4.00 4.08 31.13
N ASP A 138 -3.34 5.23 31.06
CA ASP A 138 -3.63 6.36 31.93
C ASP A 138 -4.85 7.17 31.46
N ARG A 139 -5.81 7.40 32.36
CA ARG A 139 -7.08 8.08 32.05
C ARG A 139 -6.87 9.57 31.71
N GLN A 140 -5.91 10.23 32.37
CA GLN A 140 -5.61 11.64 32.11
C GLN A 140 -4.95 11.81 30.74
N TYR A 141 -4.07 10.88 30.38
CA TYR A 141 -3.51 10.81 29.03
C TYR A 141 -4.60 10.67 27.97
N HIS A 142 -5.56 9.74 28.14
CA HIS A 142 -6.69 9.61 27.21
C HIS A 142 -7.53 10.89 27.12
N LEU A 143 -7.85 11.53 28.25
CA LEU A 143 -8.60 12.80 28.27
C LEU A 143 -7.86 13.90 27.50
N SER A 144 -6.56 14.08 27.74
CA SER A 144 -5.75 15.07 27.03
C SER A 144 -5.76 14.86 25.51
N ARG A 145 -5.69 13.61 25.04
CA ARG A 145 -5.76 13.28 23.61
C ARG A 145 -7.12 13.57 22.98
N LEU A 146 -8.18 13.54 23.77
CA LEU A 146 -9.56 13.79 23.34
C LEU A 146 -9.93 15.28 23.39
N ALA A 147 -9.24 16.07 24.22
CA ALA A 147 -9.50 17.50 24.41
C ALA A 147 -9.06 18.37 23.21
N ASP A 148 -8.21 17.85 22.32
CA ASP A 148 -7.73 18.57 21.14
C ASP A 148 -8.86 18.81 20.11
N GLY A 149 -9.44 20.01 20.12
CA GLY A 149 -10.23 20.56 19.01
C GLY A 149 -11.72 20.19 18.95
N ILE A 150 -12.39 19.92 20.08
CA ILE A 150 -13.79 19.44 20.10
C ILE A 150 -14.69 20.17 21.13
N ALA A 151 -16.03 20.02 20.98
CA ALA A 151 -17.08 20.65 21.78
C ALA A 151 -17.07 20.24 23.27
N ALA A 152 -17.27 21.22 24.16
CA ALA A 152 -17.18 21.05 25.61
C ALA A 152 -18.11 19.98 26.20
N GLY A 153 -19.33 19.81 25.65
CA GLY A 153 -20.32 18.85 26.18
C GLY A 153 -19.91 17.38 26.03
N GLY A 154 -19.26 17.01 24.92
CA GLY A 154 -18.77 15.63 24.73
C GLY A 154 -17.62 15.29 25.67
N LEU A 155 -16.76 16.26 25.97
CA LEU A 155 -15.65 16.08 26.90
C LEU A 155 -16.13 15.85 28.34
N GLU A 156 -17.21 16.52 28.77
CA GLU A 156 -17.82 16.32 30.08
C GLU A 156 -18.40 14.91 30.24
N ILE A 157 -19.09 14.39 29.22
CA ILE A 157 -19.61 13.02 29.21
C ILE A 157 -18.45 12.02 29.35
N VAL A 158 -17.40 12.17 28.54
CA VAL A 158 -16.25 11.27 28.61
C VAL A 158 -15.51 11.37 29.95
N THR A 159 -15.39 12.56 30.52
CA THR A 159 -14.79 12.76 31.84
C THR A 159 -15.56 11.98 32.92
N ARG A 160 -16.90 11.98 32.87
CA ARG A 160 -17.73 11.14 33.75
C ARG A 160 -17.53 9.65 33.48
N ILE A 161 -17.60 9.22 32.23
CA ILE A 161 -17.37 7.81 31.87
C ILE A 161 -16.02 7.30 32.39
N LEU A 162 -14.97 8.12 32.35
CA LEU A 162 -13.63 7.73 32.78
C LEU A 162 -13.42 7.79 34.30
N ASN A 163 -14.11 8.67 35.03
CA ASN A 163 -13.86 8.87 36.46
C ASN A 163 -14.91 8.22 37.37
N ASP A 164 -16.16 8.17 36.93
CA ASP A 164 -17.25 7.62 37.72
C ASP A 164 -17.21 6.08 37.68
N PRO A 165 -17.51 5.40 38.81
CA PRO A 165 -17.59 3.95 38.84
C PRO A 165 -18.76 3.47 37.97
N PRO A 166 -18.56 2.45 37.10
CA PRO A 166 -19.62 1.90 36.30
C PRO A 166 -20.56 1.05 37.18
N ARG A 167 -21.78 0.80 36.68
CA ARG A 167 -22.59 -0.29 37.21
C ARG A 167 -21.99 -1.63 36.79
N ASP A 168 -22.06 -2.63 37.67
CA ASP A 168 -21.65 -3.99 37.32
C ASP A 168 -22.69 -4.60 36.37
N VAL A 169 -22.34 -4.69 35.08
CA VAL A 169 -23.20 -5.28 34.05
C VAL A 169 -22.83 -6.74 33.78
N PHE A 170 -21.52 -7.05 33.76
CA PHE A 170 -20.99 -8.39 33.57
C PHE A 170 -20.04 -8.78 34.70
N SER A 171 -20.01 -10.09 35.00
CA SER A 171 -18.99 -10.65 35.88
C SER A 171 -17.63 -10.73 35.16
N ARG A 172 -16.54 -10.77 35.94
CA ARG A 172 -15.17 -10.89 35.41
C ARG A 172 -14.92 -12.17 34.60
N ASP A 173 -15.74 -13.20 34.80
CA ASP A 173 -15.62 -14.50 34.14
C ASP A 173 -16.56 -14.63 32.93
N SER A 174 -17.19 -13.53 32.50
CA SER A 174 -18.11 -13.55 31.35
C SER A 174 -17.36 -13.89 30.06
N LEU A 175 -17.94 -14.78 29.25
CA LEU A 175 -17.35 -15.19 27.98
C LEU A 175 -17.27 -13.99 27.01
N PRO A 176 -16.17 -13.84 26.24
CA PRO A 176 -16.02 -12.76 25.27
C PRO A 176 -17.16 -12.65 24.25
N SER A 177 -17.70 -13.78 23.79
CA SER A 177 -18.84 -13.84 22.87
C SER A 177 -20.11 -13.23 23.46
N SER A 178 -20.38 -13.48 24.75
CA SER A 178 -21.51 -12.87 25.46
C SER A 178 -21.36 -11.36 25.57
N ILE A 179 -20.15 -10.89 25.89
CA ILE A 179 -19.84 -9.45 25.97
C ILE A 179 -20.06 -8.80 24.60
N LEU A 180 -19.58 -9.44 23.52
CA LEU A 180 -19.73 -8.96 22.15
C LEU A 180 -21.18 -8.85 21.69
N SER A 181 -22.00 -9.86 21.97
CA SER A 181 -23.42 -9.84 21.59
C SER A 181 -24.21 -8.71 22.29
N HIS A 182 -23.88 -8.40 23.54
CA HIS A 182 -24.50 -7.28 24.25
C HIS A 182 -23.94 -5.94 23.79
N LEU A 183 -22.63 -5.88 23.49
CA LEU A 183 -21.99 -4.71 22.91
C LEU A 183 -22.63 -4.34 21.57
N THR A 184 -22.82 -5.29 20.66
CA THR A 184 -23.49 -5.04 19.37
C THR A 184 -24.93 -4.55 19.56
N SER A 185 -25.63 -5.09 20.56
CA SER A 185 -26.97 -4.63 20.94
C SER A 185 -26.97 -3.18 21.45
N ALA A 186 -26.01 -2.80 22.31
CA ALA A 186 -25.88 -1.42 22.79
C ALA A 186 -25.47 -0.45 21.69
N ILE A 187 -24.60 -0.85 20.76
CA ILE A 187 -24.24 -0.06 19.58
C ILE A 187 -25.47 0.24 18.71
N LYS A 188 -26.36 -0.75 18.50
CA LYS A 188 -27.65 -0.51 17.82
C LYS A 188 -28.55 0.44 18.60
N ALA A 189 -28.59 0.32 19.93
CA ALA A 189 -29.35 1.23 20.79
C ALA A 189 -28.78 2.67 20.82
N LEU A 190 -27.53 2.85 20.42
CA LEU A 190 -26.87 4.13 20.17
C LEU A 190 -27.12 4.66 18.73
N GLU A 191 -28.05 4.07 17.98
CA GLU A 191 -28.34 4.40 16.57
C GLU A 191 -27.17 4.18 15.59
N LEU A 192 -26.26 3.27 15.92
CA LEU A 192 -25.18 2.85 15.05
C LEU A 192 -25.50 1.47 14.44
N GLU A 193 -25.13 1.22 13.20
CA GLU A 193 -25.48 -0.05 12.53
C GLU A 193 -24.56 -1.21 12.94
N GLY A 194 -23.36 -0.91 13.44
CA GLY A 194 -22.36 -1.90 13.79
C GLY A 194 -20.97 -1.32 14.01
N ILE A 195 -19.99 -2.22 14.10
CA ILE A 195 -18.57 -1.93 14.36
C ILE A 195 -17.71 -2.48 13.24
N TRP A 196 -16.83 -1.65 12.70
CA TRP A 196 -15.74 -2.08 11.82
C TRP A 196 -14.38 -1.87 12.49
N ILE A 197 -13.62 -2.95 12.63
CA ILE A 197 -12.24 -2.93 13.12
C ILE A 197 -11.27 -3.03 11.94
N PHE A 198 -10.58 -1.93 11.67
CA PHE A 198 -9.48 -1.88 10.71
C PHE A 198 -8.20 -2.35 11.39
N VAL A 199 -7.60 -3.42 10.86
CA VAL A 199 -6.33 -3.95 11.37
C VAL A 199 -5.19 -3.31 10.59
N ASP A 200 -4.45 -2.44 11.27
CA ASP A 200 -3.38 -1.62 10.69
C ASP A 200 -1.99 -2.11 11.18
N GLY A 201 -0.94 -1.79 10.44
CA GLY A 201 0.45 -2.03 10.81
C GLY A 201 0.96 -3.45 10.57
N LEU A 202 0.15 -4.36 10.03
CA LEU A 202 0.55 -5.74 9.76
C LEU A 202 1.74 -5.84 8.79
N ASP A 203 1.76 -5.02 7.73
CA ASP A 203 2.89 -5.00 6.78
C ASP A 203 4.20 -4.52 7.45
N THR A 204 4.11 -3.59 8.41
CA THR A 204 5.28 -3.12 9.18
C THR A 204 5.78 -4.21 10.11
N LEU A 205 4.87 -4.87 10.82
CA LEU A 205 5.21 -6.00 11.70
C LEU A 205 5.82 -7.16 10.91
N PHE A 206 5.32 -7.41 9.70
CA PHE A 206 5.82 -8.46 8.83
C PHE A 206 7.29 -8.25 8.47
N ARG A 207 7.68 -7.01 8.18
CA ARG A 207 9.09 -6.66 7.88
C ARG A 207 10.02 -6.83 9.07
N VAL A 208 9.51 -6.67 10.30
CA VAL A 208 10.32 -6.72 11.53
C VAL A 208 10.40 -8.14 12.09
N SER A 209 9.32 -8.91 12.04
CA SER A 209 9.24 -10.24 12.67
C SER A 209 8.23 -11.15 11.93
N PRO A 210 8.58 -11.64 10.72
CA PRO A 210 7.65 -12.37 9.86
C PRO A 210 7.14 -13.67 10.52
N GLU A 211 8.00 -14.46 11.13
CA GLU A 211 7.60 -15.74 11.74
C GLU A 211 6.66 -15.56 12.93
N ARG A 212 6.88 -14.51 13.74
CA ARG A 212 6.00 -14.18 14.86
C ARG A 212 4.65 -13.71 14.36
N LEU A 213 4.63 -12.87 13.33
CA LEU A 213 3.39 -12.41 12.72
C LEU A 213 2.60 -13.56 12.07
N GLU A 214 3.27 -14.49 11.38
CA GLU A 214 2.59 -15.65 10.79
C GLU A 214 1.88 -16.49 11.87
N LYS A 215 2.57 -16.82 12.96
CA LYS A 215 1.97 -17.52 14.11
C LYS A 215 0.84 -16.72 14.75
N PHE A 216 1.03 -15.42 14.91
CA PHE A 216 0.03 -14.48 15.43
C PHE A 216 -1.25 -14.55 14.59
N ILE A 217 -1.12 -14.43 13.27
CA ILE A 217 -2.26 -14.31 12.36
C ILE A 217 -3.00 -15.65 12.31
N ALA A 218 -2.26 -16.77 12.31
CA ALA A 218 -2.82 -18.12 12.38
C ALA A 218 -3.69 -18.32 13.64
N ASN A 219 -3.20 -17.90 14.80
CA ASN A 219 -3.93 -18.02 16.07
C ASN A 219 -5.10 -17.04 16.17
N PHE A 220 -4.95 -15.80 15.67
CA PHE A 220 -6.06 -14.84 15.66
C PHE A 220 -7.23 -15.37 14.81
N PHE A 221 -6.93 -15.84 13.60
CA PHE A 221 -7.97 -16.38 12.71
C PHE A 221 -8.56 -17.72 13.15
N SER A 222 -7.97 -18.43 14.11
CA SER A 222 -8.56 -19.66 14.65
C SER A 222 -9.67 -19.39 15.68
N THR A 223 -9.72 -18.19 16.27
CA THR A 223 -10.72 -17.78 17.26
C THR A 223 -12.10 -17.55 16.61
N LEU A 224 -13.03 -18.50 16.76
CA LEU A 224 -14.30 -18.58 16.00
C LEU A 224 -15.28 -17.45 16.32
N ASP A 225 -15.50 -17.20 17.60
CA ASP A 225 -16.63 -16.42 18.08
C ASP A 225 -16.63 -14.94 17.63
N LEU A 226 -15.48 -14.41 17.20
CA LEU A 226 -15.33 -13.02 16.78
C LEU A 226 -15.81 -12.75 15.35
N PHE A 227 -15.94 -13.78 14.52
CA PHE A 227 -16.22 -13.64 13.09
C PHE A 227 -17.65 -13.99 12.71
N GLU A 228 -18.45 -14.46 13.68
CA GLU A 228 -19.83 -14.90 13.45
C GLU A 228 -20.88 -13.80 13.72
N GLU A 229 -20.49 -12.68 14.32
CA GLU A 229 -21.37 -11.55 14.63
C GLU A 229 -21.58 -10.62 13.43
N ASP A 230 -22.80 -10.60 12.88
CA ASP A 230 -23.16 -9.84 11.66
C ASP A 230 -22.98 -8.32 11.76
N THR A 231 -22.79 -7.76 12.96
CA THR A 231 -22.58 -6.32 13.16
C THR A 231 -21.21 -5.98 13.72
N PHE A 232 -20.28 -6.93 13.64
CA PHE A 232 -18.90 -6.78 14.11
C PHE A 232 -17.94 -7.37 13.07
N ALA A 233 -17.26 -6.51 12.32
CA ALA A 233 -16.45 -6.93 11.18
C ALA A 233 -15.00 -6.45 11.27
N PHE A 234 -14.07 -7.33 10.91
CA PHE A 234 -12.67 -6.99 10.70
C PHE A 234 -12.41 -6.63 9.24
N LYS A 235 -11.80 -5.48 9.00
CA LYS A 235 -11.34 -5.03 7.70
C LYS A 235 -9.81 -5.11 7.70
N VAL A 236 -9.29 -6.22 7.17
CA VAL A 236 -7.85 -6.52 7.14
C VAL A 236 -7.32 -6.20 5.75
N ILE A 237 -6.33 -5.31 5.65
CA ILE A 237 -5.75 -4.90 4.37
C ILE A 237 -4.24 -5.13 4.45
N ILE A 238 -3.69 -6.00 3.59
CA ILE A 238 -2.29 -6.45 3.66
C ILE A 238 -1.59 -6.48 2.29
N SER A 239 -0.27 -6.56 2.29
CA SER A 239 0.51 -6.83 1.08
C SER A 239 0.29 -8.24 0.53
N SER A 240 0.46 -8.40 -0.79
CA SER A 240 0.48 -9.71 -1.45
C SER A 240 1.64 -10.59 -0.95
N GLU A 241 2.74 -9.99 -0.50
CA GLU A 241 3.88 -10.70 0.10
C GLU A 241 3.48 -11.39 1.41
N LEU A 242 2.80 -10.65 2.29
CA LEU A 242 2.24 -11.21 3.52
C LEU A 242 1.18 -12.28 3.21
N GLU A 243 0.31 -12.06 2.21
CA GLU A 243 -0.65 -13.10 1.78
C GLU A 243 0.04 -14.40 1.36
N ALA A 244 1.12 -14.31 0.57
CA ALA A 244 1.85 -15.47 0.08
C ALA A 244 2.42 -16.32 1.23
N ARG A 245 2.87 -15.69 2.31
CA ARG A 245 3.32 -16.37 3.53
C ARG A 245 2.18 -17.02 4.30
N LEU A 246 1.02 -16.38 4.32
CA LEU A 246 -0.20 -16.87 4.97
C LEU A 246 -0.95 -17.94 4.15
N LEU A 247 -0.46 -18.37 2.99
CA LEU A 247 -1.11 -19.40 2.18
C LEU A 247 -1.38 -20.72 2.96
N LYS A 248 -0.55 -21.04 3.95
CA LYS A 248 -0.72 -22.22 4.81
C LYS A 248 -1.94 -22.12 5.74
N THR A 249 -2.39 -20.91 6.07
CA THR A 249 -3.56 -20.65 6.92
C THR A 249 -4.82 -20.33 6.11
N ARG A 250 -4.73 -20.39 4.77
CA ARG A 250 -5.79 -20.00 3.82
C ARG A 250 -7.11 -20.78 3.99
N GLY A 251 -7.04 -22.03 4.43
CA GLY A 251 -8.24 -22.85 4.70
C GLY A 251 -9.10 -22.32 5.85
N VAL A 252 -8.48 -21.69 6.85
CA VAL A 252 -9.17 -21.04 7.97
C VAL A 252 -9.69 -19.66 7.56
N LEU A 253 -8.90 -18.93 6.77
CA LEU A 253 -9.22 -17.61 6.22
C LEU A 253 -10.47 -17.62 5.33
N THR A 254 -10.55 -18.54 4.37
CA THR A 254 -11.60 -18.54 3.32
C THR A 254 -13.01 -18.84 3.83
N ARG A 255 -13.16 -19.40 5.04
CA ARG A 255 -14.47 -19.62 5.67
C ARG A 255 -14.95 -18.44 6.51
N ARG A 256 -14.04 -17.55 6.92
CA ARG A 256 -14.30 -16.47 7.89
C ARG A 256 -14.17 -15.07 7.31
N PHE A 257 -13.42 -14.94 6.22
CA PHE A 257 -13.19 -13.70 5.51
C PHE A 257 -13.60 -13.83 4.05
N SER A 258 -14.34 -12.84 3.56
CA SER A 258 -14.40 -12.59 2.13
C SER A 258 -13.03 -12.07 1.70
N THR A 259 -12.31 -12.86 0.89
CA THR A 259 -10.97 -12.49 0.41
C THR A 259 -11.08 -11.79 -0.94
N HIS A 260 -10.48 -10.61 -1.04
CA HIS A 260 -10.46 -9.82 -2.26
C HIS A 260 -9.04 -9.42 -2.61
N GLN A 261 -8.68 -9.52 -3.88
CA GLN A 261 -7.43 -8.97 -4.38
C GLN A 261 -7.70 -7.61 -5.02
N LEU A 262 -6.99 -6.59 -4.57
CA LEU A 262 -7.02 -5.25 -5.14
C LEU A 262 -6.29 -5.27 -6.48
N ARG A 263 -7.07 -5.30 -7.57
CA ARG A 263 -6.59 -5.29 -8.95
C ARG A 263 -7.17 -4.10 -9.68
N TRP A 264 -6.38 -3.55 -10.58
CA TRP A 264 -6.77 -2.41 -11.41
C TRP A 264 -6.64 -2.77 -12.89
N GLY A 265 -7.64 -2.38 -13.68
CA GLY A 265 -7.54 -2.36 -15.14
C GLY A 265 -6.94 -1.05 -15.66
N GLU A 266 -6.37 -1.07 -16.85
CA GLU A 266 -5.79 0.13 -17.47
C GLU A 266 -6.79 1.28 -17.60
N GLU A 267 -8.03 1.00 -18.01
CA GLU A 267 -9.09 2.02 -18.15
C GLU A 267 -9.43 2.70 -16.81
N GLU A 268 -9.35 1.96 -15.70
CA GLU A 268 -9.62 2.49 -14.36
C GLU A 268 -8.46 3.37 -13.90
N LEU A 269 -7.22 2.96 -14.19
CA LEU A 269 -6.01 3.72 -13.89
C LEU A 269 -5.93 5.00 -14.72
N MET A 270 -6.32 4.94 -15.99
CA MET A 270 -6.47 6.10 -16.86
C MET A 270 -7.49 7.06 -16.28
N SER A 271 -8.71 6.59 -16.00
CA SER A 271 -9.79 7.40 -15.40
C SER A 271 -9.36 8.03 -14.06
N LEU A 272 -8.67 7.27 -13.21
CA LEU A 272 -8.15 7.75 -11.92
C LEU A 272 -7.14 8.88 -12.12
N THR A 273 -6.21 8.68 -13.06
CA THR A 273 -5.17 9.67 -13.38
C THR A 273 -5.80 10.93 -13.96
N GLU A 274 -6.74 10.80 -14.90
CA GLU A 274 -7.47 11.90 -15.51
C GLU A 274 -8.26 12.72 -14.49
N LYS A 275 -9.00 12.05 -13.60
CA LYS A 275 -9.77 12.69 -12.53
C LYS A 275 -8.87 13.50 -11.61
N ARG A 276 -7.70 12.97 -11.26
CA ARG A 276 -6.70 13.66 -10.44
C ARG A 276 -6.07 14.85 -11.16
N ILE A 277 -5.83 14.75 -12.47
CA ILE A 277 -5.36 15.88 -13.29
C ILE A 277 -6.43 16.97 -13.38
N ALA A 278 -7.69 16.60 -13.63
CA ALA A 278 -8.82 17.53 -13.71
C ALA A 278 -8.90 18.37 -12.42
N LEU A 279 -8.85 17.72 -11.26
CA LEU A 279 -8.78 18.40 -9.96
C LEU A 279 -7.55 19.31 -9.83
N SER A 280 -6.36 18.84 -10.23
CA SER A 280 -5.13 19.63 -10.15
C SER A 280 -5.13 20.85 -11.10
N THR A 281 -5.91 20.79 -12.18
CA THR A 281 -6.00 21.85 -13.18
C THR A 281 -7.25 22.70 -13.03
N GLN A 282 -8.08 22.44 -12.01
CA GLN A 282 -9.36 23.08 -11.77
C GLN A 282 -10.28 23.00 -13.00
N ARG A 283 -10.33 21.82 -13.63
CA ARG A 283 -11.21 21.51 -14.76
C ARG A 283 -12.20 20.43 -14.36
N ASP A 284 -13.37 20.45 -15.00
CA ASP A 284 -14.39 19.42 -14.80
C ASP A 284 -13.99 18.09 -15.46
N ASP A 285 -13.30 18.18 -16.60
CA ASP A 285 -12.77 17.03 -17.33
C ASP A 285 -11.30 17.18 -17.70
N PHE A 286 -10.64 16.04 -17.87
CA PHE A 286 -9.35 15.97 -18.52
C PHE A 286 -9.23 14.62 -19.23
N SER A 287 -8.63 14.63 -20.42
CA SER A 287 -8.30 13.40 -21.14
C SER A 287 -6.80 13.35 -21.32
N LEU A 288 -6.18 12.24 -20.92
CA LEU A 288 -4.74 12.02 -21.04
C LEU A 288 -4.28 12.21 -22.49
N SER A 289 -5.07 11.79 -23.47
CA SER A 289 -4.78 12.00 -24.89
C SER A 289 -4.57 13.47 -25.29
N ARG A 290 -4.99 14.43 -24.47
CA ARG A 290 -4.73 15.87 -24.68
C ARG A 290 -3.33 16.31 -24.27
N PHE A 291 -2.57 15.50 -23.51
CA PHE A 291 -1.21 15.84 -23.08
C PHE A 291 -0.23 15.91 -24.23
N CYS A 292 -0.28 14.93 -25.12
CA CYS A 292 0.65 14.82 -26.22
C CYS A 292 -0.10 14.44 -27.49
N LYS A 293 0.31 15.02 -28.61
CA LYS A 293 -0.24 14.67 -29.93
C LYS A 293 0.21 13.30 -30.40
N ASP A 294 1.38 12.88 -29.92
CA ASP A 294 1.90 11.54 -30.16
C ASP A 294 1.08 10.54 -29.33
N SER A 295 0.75 9.38 -29.88
CA SER A 295 0.08 8.31 -29.12
C SER A 295 1.05 7.39 -28.38
N GLU A 296 2.34 7.44 -28.70
CA GLU A 296 3.37 6.56 -28.13
C GLU A 296 3.57 6.79 -26.63
N TRP A 297 3.40 8.02 -26.13
CA TRP A 297 3.53 8.26 -24.68
C TRP A 297 2.50 7.48 -23.84
N LEU A 298 1.29 7.23 -24.37
CA LEU A 298 0.30 6.38 -23.68
C LEU A 298 0.73 4.91 -23.68
N LYS A 299 1.35 4.44 -24.77
CA LYS A 299 1.91 3.09 -24.83
C LYS A 299 3.08 2.95 -23.85
N TRP A 300 3.94 3.96 -23.78
CA TRP A 300 5.00 4.06 -22.78
C TRP A 300 4.45 4.01 -21.35
N LEU A 301 3.41 4.81 -21.07
CA LEU A 301 2.79 4.84 -19.74
C LEU A 301 2.21 3.49 -19.37
N ARG A 302 1.41 2.86 -20.25
CA ARG A 302 0.87 1.50 -20.03
C ARG A 302 1.98 0.47 -19.78
N LYS A 303 3.06 0.54 -20.55
CA LYS A 303 4.19 -0.39 -20.44
C LYS A 303 4.92 -0.26 -19.10
N TYR A 304 5.23 0.96 -18.65
CA TYR A 304 6.12 1.17 -17.49
C TYR A 304 5.42 1.59 -16.20
N ALA A 305 4.16 2.02 -16.24
CA ALA A 305 3.37 2.28 -15.02
C ALA A 305 2.75 1.00 -14.44
N GLY A 306 2.69 -0.08 -15.23
CA GLY A 306 2.06 -1.34 -14.85
C GLY A 306 0.59 -1.16 -14.44
N LEU A 307 0.10 -2.07 -13.59
CA LEU A 307 -1.26 -2.02 -13.05
C LEU A 307 -1.31 -1.38 -11.64
N SER A 308 -0.52 -0.33 -11.44
CA SER A 308 -0.36 0.36 -10.15
C SER A 308 -0.88 1.80 -10.25
N PRO A 309 -1.88 2.22 -9.45
CA PRO A 309 -2.29 3.63 -9.34
C PRO A 309 -1.11 4.55 -9.07
N ARG A 310 -0.21 4.15 -8.16
CA ARG A 310 0.99 4.94 -7.87
C ARG A 310 1.90 5.07 -9.09
N GLY A 311 2.10 3.99 -9.83
CA GLY A 311 2.92 4.01 -11.05
C GLY A 311 2.39 4.94 -12.12
N TRP A 312 1.07 4.93 -12.34
CA TRP A 312 0.44 5.84 -13.31
C TRP A 312 0.63 7.30 -12.90
N LEU A 313 0.47 7.61 -11.63
CA LEU A 313 0.62 8.98 -11.11
C LEU A 313 2.08 9.47 -11.11
N GLU A 314 3.02 8.61 -10.70
CA GLU A 314 4.46 8.93 -10.69
C GLU A 314 4.98 9.20 -12.10
N LEU A 315 4.66 8.33 -13.06
CA LEU A 315 5.16 8.45 -14.43
C LEU A 315 4.47 9.56 -15.23
N THR A 316 3.23 9.90 -14.89
CA THR A 316 2.52 11.01 -15.51
C THR A 316 3.06 12.37 -15.07
N ARG A 317 3.53 12.48 -13.82
CA ARG A 317 3.97 13.75 -13.21
C ARG A 317 4.97 14.56 -14.04
N PRO A 318 6.12 14.03 -14.51
CA PRO A 318 7.07 14.82 -15.29
C PRO A 318 6.47 15.33 -16.61
N ILE A 319 5.65 14.51 -17.27
CA ILE A 319 4.98 14.88 -18.53
C ILE A 319 3.93 15.97 -18.29
N LEU A 320 3.16 15.86 -17.19
CA LEU A 320 2.18 16.87 -16.78
C LEU A 320 2.86 18.21 -16.47
N ILE A 321 4.03 18.20 -15.82
CA ILE A 321 4.81 19.43 -15.56
C ILE A 321 5.17 20.11 -16.90
N ALA A 322 5.76 19.37 -17.83
CA ALA A 322 6.11 19.89 -19.15
C ALA A 322 4.89 20.43 -19.92
N TYR A 323 3.75 19.72 -19.87
CA TYR A 323 2.49 20.17 -20.46
C TYR A 323 2.01 21.50 -19.85
N LEU A 324 2.06 21.63 -18.52
CA LEU A 324 1.57 22.83 -17.83
C LEU A 324 2.47 24.05 -18.03
N GLU A 325 3.76 23.85 -18.25
CA GLU A 325 4.69 24.92 -18.64
C GLU A 325 4.37 25.45 -20.03
N LYS A 326 4.07 24.56 -20.99
CA LYS A 326 3.77 24.93 -22.37
C LYS A 326 2.33 25.38 -22.59
N ARG A 327 1.39 24.88 -21.78
CA ARG A 327 -0.07 25.08 -21.88
C ARG A 327 -0.66 24.71 -23.24
N LYS A 328 -0.02 23.77 -23.93
CA LYS A 328 -0.47 23.19 -25.21
C LYS A 328 -0.07 21.72 -25.24
N PRO A 329 -0.73 20.88 -26.05
CA PRO A 329 -0.32 19.49 -26.23
C PRO A 329 1.15 19.41 -26.67
N LEU A 330 1.91 18.57 -25.98
CA LEU A 330 3.32 18.30 -26.25
C LEU A 330 3.49 17.62 -27.60
N ILE A 331 4.61 17.88 -28.26
CA ILE A 331 5.08 17.08 -29.42
C ILE A 331 6.00 15.94 -28.95
N GLU A 332 6.36 15.04 -29.87
CA GLU A 332 7.21 13.87 -29.60
C GLU A 332 8.50 14.22 -28.83
N SER A 333 9.27 15.19 -29.32
CA SER A 333 10.53 15.58 -28.69
C SER A 333 10.34 16.10 -27.26
N GLU A 334 9.26 16.85 -27.01
CA GLU A 334 9.03 17.50 -25.71
C GLU A 334 8.67 16.48 -24.62
N TRP A 335 7.86 15.46 -24.92
CA TRP A 335 7.54 14.44 -23.93
C TRP A 335 8.71 13.47 -23.73
N LEU A 336 9.48 13.18 -24.78
CA LEU A 336 10.71 12.39 -24.67
C LEU A 336 11.77 13.11 -23.84
N ASP A 337 11.91 14.42 -23.98
CA ASP A 337 12.80 15.22 -23.12
C ASP A 337 12.39 15.14 -21.65
N ALA A 338 11.08 15.27 -21.36
CA ALA A 338 10.56 15.12 -19.99
C ALA A 338 10.78 13.70 -19.43
N TYR A 339 10.59 12.66 -20.26
CA TYR A 339 10.92 11.27 -19.92
C TYR A 339 12.42 11.10 -19.58
N ARG A 340 13.32 11.68 -20.40
CA ARG A 340 14.77 11.56 -20.21
C ARG A 340 15.29 12.33 -19.00
N GLN A 341 14.63 13.42 -18.62
CA GLN A 341 14.95 14.17 -17.40
C GLN A 341 14.50 13.46 -16.11
N SER A 342 13.55 12.54 -16.21
CA SER A 342 13.03 11.77 -15.08
C SER A 342 12.68 10.34 -15.51
N PRO A 343 13.70 9.53 -15.86
CA PRO A 343 13.46 8.19 -16.36
C PRO A 343 12.88 7.29 -15.24
N PRO A 344 11.93 6.39 -15.56
CA PRO A 344 11.44 5.39 -14.62
C PRO A 344 12.62 4.55 -14.09
N PRO A 345 12.72 4.30 -12.79
CA PRO A 345 13.85 3.57 -12.22
C PRO A 345 13.85 2.11 -12.66
N LEU A 346 15.02 1.53 -12.91
CA LEU A 346 15.22 0.12 -13.15
C LEU A 346 15.39 -0.62 -11.81
N ARG A 347 14.60 -1.67 -11.60
CA ARG A 347 14.66 -2.51 -10.39
C ARG A 347 14.66 -3.99 -10.75
N LEU A 348 15.47 -4.77 -10.04
CA LEU A 348 15.46 -6.23 -10.13
C LEU A 348 14.94 -6.82 -8.83
N ASP A 349 13.98 -7.74 -8.97
CA ASP A 349 13.66 -8.73 -7.95
C ASP A 349 14.60 -9.91 -8.15
N LEU A 350 15.65 -9.99 -7.33
CA LEU A 350 16.70 -11.00 -7.45
C LEU A 350 16.22 -12.40 -7.04
N GLU A 351 15.21 -12.48 -6.17
CA GLU A 351 14.65 -13.74 -5.69
C GLU A 351 13.70 -14.34 -6.71
N ALA A 352 12.75 -13.53 -7.22
CA ALA A 352 11.80 -13.98 -8.24
C ALA A 352 12.38 -13.96 -9.66
N GLY A 353 13.54 -13.35 -9.87
CA GLY A 353 14.17 -13.22 -11.19
C GLY A 353 13.46 -12.26 -12.13
N ARG A 354 12.73 -11.27 -11.60
CA ARG A 354 11.90 -10.34 -12.38
C ARG A 354 12.58 -8.98 -12.56
N VAL A 355 12.35 -8.35 -13.70
CA VAL A 355 12.93 -7.04 -14.05
C VAL A 355 11.80 -6.04 -14.20
N PHE A 356 11.97 -4.86 -13.61
CA PHE A 356 11.00 -3.77 -13.67
C PHE A 356 11.64 -2.49 -14.17
N ILE A 357 10.89 -1.75 -14.98
CA ILE A 357 11.19 -0.35 -15.35
C ILE A 357 10.01 0.48 -14.87
N GLY A 358 10.25 1.35 -13.88
CA GLY A 358 9.20 1.95 -13.08
C GLY A 358 8.43 0.86 -12.32
N TRP A 359 7.16 0.70 -12.68
CA TRP A 359 6.21 -0.22 -12.08
C TRP A 359 5.81 -1.35 -13.04
N GLY A 360 6.21 -1.27 -14.30
CA GLY A 360 5.97 -2.28 -15.32
C GLY A 360 7.05 -3.34 -15.33
N GLU A 361 6.63 -4.61 -15.41
CA GLU A 361 7.54 -5.72 -15.62
C GLU A 361 8.02 -5.77 -17.07
N VAL A 362 9.31 -6.04 -17.27
CA VAL A 362 9.93 -6.19 -18.57
C VAL A 362 10.50 -7.60 -18.67
N ALA A 363 10.11 -8.32 -19.72
CA ALA A 363 10.58 -9.68 -19.97
C ALA A 363 12.03 -9.68 -20.46
N VAL A 364 12.97 -9.81 -19.53
CA VAL A 364 14.40 -10.00 -19.81
C VAL A 364 14.78 -11.42 -19.45
N ALA A 365 15.31 -12.19 -20.42
CA ALA A 365 15.63 -13.59 -20.24
C ALA A 365 17.04 -13.94 -20.75
N GLY A 366 17.49 -15.15 -20.40
CA GLY A 366 18.74 -15.73 -20.91
C GLY A 366 19.97 -14.89 -20.61
N ILE A 367 20.79 -14.65 -21.64
CA ILE A 367 22.04 -13.88 -21.52
C ILE A 367 21.75 -12.44 -21.07
N GLY A 368 20.69 -11.82 -21.59
CA GLY A 368 20.33 -10.45 -21.21
C GLY A 368 20.06 -10.31 -19.72
N TYR A 369 19.36 -11.28 -19.13
CA TYR A 369 19.09 -11.29 -17.68
C TYR A 369 20.38 -11.47 -16.87
N LYS A 370 21.25 -12.41 -17.27
CA LYS A 370 22.54 -12.62 -16.61
C LYS A 370 23.41 -11.35 -16.60
N LEU A 371 23.52 -10.69 -17.75
CA LEU A 371 24.25 -9.42 -17.89
C LEU A 371 23.65 -8.33 -17.00
N LEU A 372 22.32 -8.16 -17.05
CA LEU A 372 21.63 -7.13 -16.28
C LEU A 372 21.74 -7.37 -14.77
N ARG A 373 21.55 -8.62 -14.32
CA ARG A 373 21.71 -9.02 -12.91
C ARG A 373 23.10 -8.69 -12.39
N TYR A 374 24.13 -9.06 -13.15
CA TYR A 374 25.51 -8.79 -12.76
C TYR A 374 25.79 -7.28 -12.67
N LEU A 375 25.32 -6.50 -13.65
CA LEU A 375 25.41 -5.04 -13.64
C LEU A 375 24.67 -4.43 -12.43
N TYR A 376 23.53 -4.99 -12.05
CA TYR A 376 22.71 -4.51 -10.92
C TYR A 376 23.35 -4.81 -9.56
N GLU A 377 23.91 -6.01 -9.39
CA GLU A 377 24.67 -6.41 -8.20
C GLU A 377 25.97 -5.58 -8.07
N ASN A 378 26.51 -5.09 -9.19
CA ASN A 378 27.73 -4.26 -9.24
C ASN A 378 27.46 -2.77 -9.56
N ARG A 379 26.24 -2.26 -9.37
CA ARG A 379 25.80 -0.92 -9.83
C ARG A 379 26.63 0.27 -9.33
N ASN A 380 27.39 0.09 -8.25
CA ASN A 380 28.23 1.14 -7.67
C ASN A 380 29.59 1.30 -8.38
N ARG A 381 29.88 0.53 -9.44
CA ARG A 381 31.12 0.64 -10.22
C ARG A 381 30.93 0.29 -11.69
N PRO A 382 31.81 0.79 -12.58
CA PRO A 382 31.87 0.28 -13.95
C PRO A 382 32.36 -1.18 -13.98
N CYS A 383 31.83 -1.94 -14.93
CA CYS A 383 32.26 -3.30 -15.28
C CYS A 383 32.95 -3.28 -16.65
N THR A 384 33.95 -4.14 -16.86
CA THR A 384 34.56 -4.29 -18.19
C THR A 384 33.76 -5.26 -19.06
N LYS A 385 33.93 -5.20 -20.39
CA LYS A 385 33.34 -6.21 -21.29
C LYS A 385 33.79 -7.64 -20.95
N SER A 386 35.08 -7.82 -20.67
CA SER A 386 35.67 -9.11 -20.29
C SER A 386 35.02 -9.65 -19.01
N GLU A 387 34.84 -8.78 -18.01
CA GLU A 387 34.15 -9.12 -16.76
C GLU A 387 32.71 -9.60 -17.01
N LEU A 388 31.95 -8.87 -17.83
CA LEU A 388 30.59 -9.26 -18.19
C LEU A 388 30.53 -10.59 -18.96
N TYR A 389 31.50 -10.85 -19.83
CA TYR A 389 31.55 -12.11 -20.55
C TYR A 389 31.84 -13.29 -19.61
N TYR A 390 32.97 -13.24 -18.89
CA TYR A 390 33.42 -14.38 -18.10
C TYR A 390 32.61 -14.56 -16.81
N ARG A 391 32.32 -13.48 -16.08
CA ARG A 391 31.67 -13.58 -14.76
C ARG A 391 30.15 -13.61 -14.89
N ALA A 392 29.56 -12.76 -15.71
CA ALA A 392 28.11 -12.72 -15.85
C ALA A 392 27.58 -13.78 -16.83
N HIS A 393 28.10 -13.84 -18.05
CA HIS A 393 27.58 -14.76 -19.07
C HIS A 393 28.01 -16.22 -18.83
N LYS A 394 29.31 -16.47 -18.65
CA LYS A 394 29.87 -17.82 -18.41
C LYS A 394 29.76 -18.29 -16.96
N GLY A 395 29.60 -17.38 -15.99
CA GLY A 395 29.45 -17.73 -14.57
C GLY A 395 30.76 -18.11 -13.88
N LEU A 396 31.90 -17.65 -14.40
CA LEU A 396 33.21 -17.91 -13.79
C LEU A 396 33.44 -17.02 -12.57
N ASN A 397 34.15 -17.53 -11.57
CA ASN A 397 34.46 -16.78 -10.35
C ASN A 397 35.46 -15.63 -10.60
N HIS A 398 36.37 -15.81 -11.57
CA HIS A 398 37.39 -14.84 -11.97
C HIS A 398 37.56 -14.80 -13.49
N GLU A 399 38.17 -13.73 -13.99
CA GLU A 399 38.54 -13.59 -15.41
C GLU A 399 39.81 -14.40 -15.71
N PRO A 400 39.81 -15.28 -16.74
CA PRO A 400 41.01 -15.94 -17.23
C PRO A 400 42.06 -14.92 -17.69
N ARG A 401 43.33 -15.14 -17.32
CA ARG A 401 44.47 -14.24 -17.61
C ARG A 401 45.27 -14.68 -18.83
N SER A 402 45.34 -15.98 -19.10
CA SER A 402 46.11 -16.51 -20.24
C SER A 402 45.39 -17.66 -20.94
N LYS A 403 45.89 -18.06 -22.12
CA LYS A 403 45.28 -19.11 -22.96
C LYS A 403 45.26 -20.48 -22.29
N GLU A 404 46.13 -20.67 -21.30
CA GLU A 404 46.24 -21.89 -20.51
C GLU A 404 45.18 -21.98 -19.40
N ASP A 405 44.50 -20.87 -19.07
CA ASP A 405 43.48 -20.85 -18.04
C ASP A 405 42.17 -21.51 -18.52
N ALA A 406 41.58 -22.34 -17.66
CA ALA A 406 40.34 -23.04 -17.97
C ALA A 406 39.18 -22.05 -18.26
N GLY A 407 38.57 -22.18 -19.43
CA GLY A 407 37.47 -21.32 -19.88
C GLY A 407 37.92 -20.03 -20.57
N TRP A 408 39.22 -19.82 -20.80
CA TRP A 408 39.72 -18.71 -21.62
C TRP A 408 39.24 -18.83 -23.07
N GLU A 409 38.81 -17.71 -23.65
CA GLU A 409 38.43 -17.58 -25.06
C GLU A 409 39.00 -16.29 -25.67
N ASP A 410 39.34 -16.35 -26.96
CA ASP A 410 39.88 -15.19 -27.67
C ASP A 410 38.83 -14.07 -27.77
N VAL A 411 39.25 -12.82 -27.59
CA VAL A 411 38.36 -11.63 -27.63
C VAL A 411 37.58 -11.56 -28.95
N ALA A 412 38.19 -11.97 -30.06
CA ALA A 412 37.53 -11.99 -31.37
C ALA A 412 36.33 -12.95 -31.42
N VAL A 413 36.26 -13.94 -30.54
CA VAL A 413 35.17 -14.93 -30.46
C VAL A 413 33.96 -14.34 -29.74
N TRP A 414 34.17 -13.56 -28.68
CA TRP A 414 33.08 -13.17 -27.78
C TRP A 414 32.71 -11.69 -27.78
N ASP A 415 33.56 -10.78 -28.25
CA ASP A 415 33.28 -9.33 -28.20
C ASP A 415 32.05 -8.95 -29.04
N GLY A 416 31.98 -9.43 -30.29
CA GLY A 416 30.84 -9.19 -31.18
C GLY A 416 29.51 -9.78 -30.66
N PRO A 417 29.47 -11.07 -30.24
CA PRO A 417 28.30 -11.64 -29.59
C PRO A 417 27.87 -10.91 -28.31
N LEU A 418 28.82 -10.46 -27.48
CA LEU A 418 28.54 -9.69 -26.27
C LEU A 418 27.92 -8.33 -26.61
N ASP A 419 28.47 -7.60 -27.58
CA ASP A 419 27.90 -6.32 -28.04
C ASP A 419 26.48 -6.51 -28.59
N THR A 420 26.25 -7.60 -29.33
CA THR A 420 24.91 -7.96 -29.80
C THR A 420 23.94 -8.24 -28.65
N ALA A 421 24.41 -8.94 -27.61
CA ALA A 421 23.60 -9.21 -26.42
C ALA A 421 23.27 -7.94 -25.64
N LEU A 422 24.24 -7.04 -25.47
CA LEU A 422 24.05 -5.73 -24.83
C LEU A 422 23.10 -4.84 -25.64
N TYR A 423 23.22 -4.83 -26.97
CA TYR A 423 22.31 -4.11 -27.85
C TYR A 423 20.87 -4.63 -27.72
N ARG A 424 20.64 -5.95 -27.77
CA ARG A 424 19.31 -6.55 -27.59
C ARG A 424 18.74 -6.26 -26.20
N LEU A 425 19.60 -6.28 -25.17
CA LEU A 425 19.20 -5.94 -23.82
C LEU A 425 18.73 -4.48 -23.74
N ARG A 426 19.46 -3.52 -24.35
CA ARG A 426 19.01 -2.12 -24.46
C ARG A 426 17.68 -2.00 -25.18
N GLN A 427 17.50 -2.68 -26.31
CA GLN A 427 16.22 -2.70 -27.05
C GLN A 427 15.05 -3.19 -26.20
N THR A 428 15.33 -3.98 -25.16
CA THR A 428 14.30 -4.52 -24.26
C THR A 428 13.95 -3.54 -23.13
N VAL A 429 14.95 -2.89 -22.53
CA VAL A 429 14.77 -2.05 -21.33
C VAL A 429 14.62 -0.56 -21.62
N GLU A 430 15.03 -0.08 -22.79
CA GLU A 430 14.94 1.33 -23.17
C GLU A 430 13.68 1.59 -24.02
N TRP A 431 13.09 2.78 -23.87
CA TRP A 431 11.99 3.19 -24.74
C TRP A 431 12.48 3.76 -26.07
N ASP A 432 13.39 4.73 -26.02
CA ASP A 432 13.94 5.39 -27.19
C ASP A 432 15.31 4.79 -27.53
N THR A 433 15.34 4.01 -28.61
CA THR A 433 16.53 3.27 -29.05
C THR A 433 17.07 3.75 -30.40
N ARG A 434 16.63 4.94 -30.83
CA ARG A 434 17.04 5.54 -32.11
C ARG A 434 18.54 5.82 -32.14
N ASP A 435 19.11 5.76 -33.34
CA ASP A 435 20.52 6.05 -33.55
C ASP A 435 20.87 7.48 -33.13
N GLY A 436 22.00 7.63 -32.42
CA GLY A 436 22.47 8.92 -31.92
C GLY A 436 21.85 9.37 -30.58
N VAL A 437 20.87 8.64 -30.05
CA VAL A 437 20.31 8.90 -28.72
C VAL A 437 21.14 8.20 -27.65
N ALA A 438 21.50 8.92 -26.58
CA ALA A 438 22.26 8.32 -25.48
C ALA A 438 21.39 7.34 -24.68
N PRO A 439 21.90 6.13 -24.36
CA PRO A 439 21.19 5.18 -23.51
C PRO A 439 20.91 5.77 -22.13
N LEU A 440 19.90 5.23 -21.43
CA LEU A 440 19.51 5.69 -20.08
C LEU A 440 19.91 4.70 -19.00
N TYR A 441 19.86 3.41 -19.27
CA TYR A 441 20.10 2.40 -18.24
C TYR A 441 21.47 1.75 -18.37
N ILE A 442 21.85 1.32 -19.57
CA ILE A 442 23.10 0.58 -19.80
C ILE A 442 24.07 1.47 -20.56
N ILE A 443 24.97 2.13 -19.84
CA ILE A 443 25.87 3.15 -20.40
C ILE A 443 27.21 2.54 -20.75
N SER A 444 27.63 2.68 -22.01
CA SER A 444 29.00 2.33 -22.45
C SER A 444 29.86 3.58 -22.52
N GLU A 445 30.93 3.64 -21.73
CA GLU A 445 31.90 4.74 -21.77
C GLU A 445 32.84 4.58 -22.98
N ARG A 446 32.63 5.42 -24.00
CA ARG A 446 33.47 5.45 -25.21
C ARG A 446 34.95 5.68 -24.84
N GLY A 447 35.83 4.87 -25.41
CA GLY A 447 37.29 4.96 -25.19
C GLY A 447 37.81 4.25 -23.94
N LYS A 448 36.94 3.77 -23.03
CA LYS A 448 37.37 3.04 -21.82
C LYS A 448 36.96 1.57 -21.79
N GLY A 449 36.05 1.12 -22.66
CA GLY A 449 35.55 -0.25 -22.67
C GLY A 449 34.74 -0.64 -21.42
N GLN A 450 34.25 0.36 -20.69
CA GLN A 450 33.52 0.20 -19.43
C GLN A 450 32.02 0.32 -19.65
N ILE A 451 31.25 -0.48 -18.91
CA ILE A 451 29.80 -0.54 -18.96
C ILE A 451 29.28 -0.37 -17.52
N ARG A 452 28.34 0.55 -17.33
CA ARG A 452 27.71 0.79 -16.03
C ARG A 452 26.19 0.80 -16.14
N LEU A 453 25.54 0.50 -15.02
CA LEU A 453 24.10 0.60 -14.87
C LEU A 453 23.76 1.94 -14.22
N GLU A 454 22.79 2.65 -14.79
CA GLU A 454 22.27 3.92 -14.28
C GLU A 454 20.77 3.86 -14.06
N ASN A 455 20.24 4.88 -13.38
CA ASN A 455 18.81 5.05 -13.10
C ASN A 455 18.18 3.84 -12.40
N THR A 456 18.90 3.27 -11.42
CA THR A 456 18.39 2.22 -10.53
C THR A 456 17.87 2.80 -9.22
N MET A 457 16.97 2.08 -8.54
CA MET A 457 16.52 2.42 -7.19
C MET A 457 17.53 2.05 -6.09
#